data_AF-A0A923E605-F1
#
_entry.id   AF-A0A923E605-F1
#
_cell.length_a   1.000
_cell.length_b   1.000
_cell.length_c   1.000
_cell.angle_alpha   90.00
_cell.angle_beta   90.00
_cell.angle_gamma   90.00
#
_symmetry.space_group_name_H-M   'P 1'
#
loop_
_entity.id
_entity.type
_entity.pdbx_description
1 polymer ?
#
loop_
_entity_poly.entity_id
_entity_poly.type
_entity_poly.pdbx_seq_one_letter_code
_entity_poly.pdbx_strand_id
1 'polypeptide(L)'
;MIDAAPRDSKFILTLSCPDQPGIVHAVSGVIGEVEGNIIQSQQFGDPDSGLFFMRVEVDSPVGRGPVEDGLKRVAERFGATWSLDALGRPLRTIIMVSREGHCLTDLLYRQRSQGLPIEVVAVVGNHPDLAPVAQFYGVPFLNIPVTKETKAKAEEELLALIRSEKVELVVLARYMQILSDKVCEEMSGRIINIHHSFLPSFKGARPYAQAHDRGVKLIGATAHYVTADLDEGPIIEQDVTRVTHADSTPDMVALGQDVERRVLAQAVRWHVERRVLMDGSRTVVFSR
;
A
#
# COMPACT_ATOMS: atom_id res chain seq x y z
N MET A 1 13.62 -34.52 22.56
CA MET A 1 13.95 -34.40 21.14
C MET A 1 13.34 -33.10 20.65
N ILE A 2 14.22 -32.16 20.30
CA ILE A 2 14.05 -30.97 19.45
C ILE A 2 12.62 -30.43 19.33
N ASP A 3 12.32 -29.42 20.15
CA ASP A 3 11.21 -28.48 19.92
C ASP A 3 11.53 -27.74 18.62
N ALA A 4 10.91 -28.17 17.50
CA ALA A 4 11.05 -27.48 16.24
C ALA A 4 10.42 -26.10 16.39
N ALA A 5 11.14 -25.05 16.02
CA ALA A 5 10.58 -23.70 15.90
C ALA A 5 9.22 -23.78 15.17
N PRO A 6 8.19 -23.04 15.61
CA PRO A 6 6.87 -23.10 14.98
C PRO A 6 7.07 -22.87 13.48
N ARG A 7 6.77 -23.89 12.67
CA ARG A 7 6.77 -23.75 11.22
C ARG A 7 5.65 -22.76 10.92
N ASP A 8 5.95 -21.67 10.22
CA ASP A 8 4.92 -20.86 9.59
C ASP A 8 4.11 -21.80 8.70
N SER A 9 2.92 -22.18 9.15
CA SER A 9 1.98 -23.01 8.40
C SER A 9 0.97 -22.14 7.66
N LYS A 10 0.85 -20.87 8.03
CA LYS A 10 -0.15 -19.96 7.50
C LYS A 10 0.44 -19.01 6.47
N PHE A 11 -0.21 -18.99 5.31
CA PHE A 11 0.22 -18.23 4.15
C PHE A 11 -0.93 -17.45 3.55
N ILE A 12 -0.57 -16.44 2.75
CA ILE A 12 -1.48 -15.72 1.89
C ILE A 12 -1.04 -15.88 0.43
N LEU A 13 -1.93 -16.47 -0.36
CA LEU A 13 -1.81 -16.58 -1.81
C LEU A 13 -2.55 -15.42 -2.45
N THR A 14 -1.90 -14.72 -3.37
CA THR A 14 -2.58 -13.89 -4.38
C THR A 14 -2.28 -14.41 -5.77
N LEU A 15 -3.25 -14.34 -6.66
CA LEU A 15 -3.13 -14.83 -8.03
C LEU A 15 -3.93 -13.93 -8.98
N SER A 16 -3.36 -13.65 -10.15
CA SER A 16 -4.05 -13.06 -11.30
C SER A 16 -3.70 -13.78 -12.60
N CYS A 17 -4.69 -14.03 -13.46
CA CYS A 17 -4.51 -14.68 -14.76
C CYS A 17 -5.66 -14.35 -15.72
N PRO A 18 -5.57 -14.67 -17.02
CA PRO A 18 -6.74 -14.66 -17.90
C PRO A 18 -7.85 -15.57 -17.37
N ASP A 19 -9.09 -15.07 -17.35
CA ASP A 19 -10.23 -15.80 -16.81
C ASP A 19 -10.61 -17.00 -17.70
N GLN A 20 -10.77 -18.16 -17.07
CA GLN A 20 -11.12 -19.41 -17.74
C GLN A 20 -11.57 -20.49 -16.74
N PRO A 21 -12.36 -21.49 -17.17
CA PRO A 21 -12.82 -22.56 -16.29
C PRO A 21 -11.67 -23.35 -15.64
N GLY A 22 -11.84 -23.67 -14.35
CA GLY A 22 -10.97 -24.59 -13.63
C GLY A 22 -9.88 -23.96 -12.77
N ILE A 23 -9.71 -22.63 -12.78
CA ILE A 23 -8.71 -21.92 -11.95
C ILE A 23 -8.92 -22.23 -10.45
N VAL A 24 -10.13 -21.99 -9.94
CA VAL A 24 -10.48 -22.23 -8.54
C VAL A 24 -10.22 -23.68 -8.15
N HIS A 25 -10.65 -24.64 -8.98
CA HIS A 25 -10.44 -26.06 -8.73
C HIS A 25 -8.95 -26.41 -8.65
N ALA A 26 -8.14 -25.91 -9.58
CA ALA A 26 -6.70 -26.17 -9.61
C ALA A 26 -5.99 -25.61 -8.37
N VAL A 27 -6.33 -24.38 -7.96
CA VAL A 27 -5.76 -23.78 -6.73
C VAL A 27 -6.21 -24.54 -5.48
N SER A 28 -7.51 -24.83 -5.34
CA SER A 28 -8.01 -25.60 -4.20
C SER A 28 -7.48 -27.03 -4.16
N GLY A 29 -7.22 -27.63 -5.33
CA GLY A 29 -6.65 -28.96 -5.49
C GLY A 29 -5.23 -29.01 -4.95
N VAL A 30 -4.38 -28.04 -5.30
CA VAL A 30 -3.02 -27.91 -4.73
C VAL A 30 -3.06 -27.84 -3.21
N ILE A 31 -3.99 -27.06 -2.65
CA ILE A 31 -4.13 -26.93 -1.19
C ILE A 31 -4.61 -28.26 -0.56
N GLY A 32 -5.54 -28.96 -1.21
CA GLY A 32 -6.03 -30.26 -0.75
C GLY A 32 -4.99 -31.38 -0.83
N GLU A 33 -4.16 -31.40 -1.88
CA GLU A 33 -3.07 -32.38 -2.07
C GLU A 33 -2.05 -32.37 -0.93
N VAL A 34 -1.88 -31.22 -0.28
CA VAL A 34 -0.96 -31.03 0.85
C VAL A 34 -1.64 -31.13 2.20
N GLU A 35 -2.89 -31.63 2.23
CA GLU A 35 -3.77 -31.67 3.41
C GLU A 35 -3.95 -30.28 4.07
N GLY A 36 -3.81 -29.23 3.26
CA GLY A 36 -3.97 -27.85 3.69
C GLY A 36 -5.44 -27.46 3.84
N ASN A 37 -5.69 -26.45 4.66
CA ASN A 37 -7.00 -25.87 4.88
C ASN A 37 -7.07 -24.44 4.33
N ILE A 38 -8.22 -24.07 3.77
CA ILE A 38 -8.50 -22.70 3.37
C ILE A 38 -9.16 -21.98 4.56
N ILE A 39 -8.48 -20.95 5.08
CA ILE A 39 -9.00 -20.11 6.17
C ILE A 39 -9.96 -19.05 5.61
N GLN A 40 -9.54 -18.40 4.52
CA GLN A 40 -10.31 -17.38 3.83
C GLN A 40 -10.05 -17.51 2.33
N SER A 41 -11.08 -17.32 1.50
CA SER A 41 -10.95 -17.31 0.04
C SER A 41 -11.87 -16.28 -0.56
N GLN A 42 -11.33 -15.49 -1.49
CA GLN A 42 -12.08 -14.56 -2.31
C GLN A 42 -11.57 -14.62 -3.74
N GLN A 43 -12.50 -14.43 -4.68
CA GLN A 43 -12.21 -14.40 -6.09
C GLN A 43 -13.08 -13.38 -6.80
N PHE A 44 -12.56 -12.85 -7.90
CA PHE A 44 -13.26 -11.89 -8.75
C PHE A 44 -12.80 -12.11 -10.19
N GLY A 45 -13.76 -12.30 -11.10
CA GLY A 45 -13.51 -12.26 -12.54
C GLY A 45 -13.95 -10.90 -13.07
N ASP A 46 -13.03 -10.17 -13.68
CA ASP A 46 -13.31 -8.88 -14.31
C ASP A 46 -13.70 -9.12 -15.78
N PRO A 47 -14.97 -8.89 -16.17
CA PRO A 47 -15.40 -9.09 -17.54
C PRO A 47 -14.83 -8.04 -18.52
N ASP A 48 -14.39 -6.86 -18.03
CA ASP A 48 -13.86 -5.79 -18.86
C ASP A 48 -12.40 -6.07 -19.26
N SER A 49 -11.57 -6.49 -18.31
CA SER A 49 -10.17 -6.83 -18.58
C SER A 49 -9.96 -8.28 -19.01
N GLY A 50 -10.95 -9.16 -18.77
CA GLY A 50 -10.86 -10.60 -19.02
C GLY A 50 -9.92 -11.31 -18.06
N LEU A 51 -9.60 -10.70 -16.92
CA LEU A 51 -8.72 -11.24 -15.89
C LEU A 51 -9.51 -11.81 -14.71
N PHE A 52 -8.93 -12.82 -14.09
CA PHE A 52 -9.39 -13.44 -12.86
C PHE A 52 -8.38 -13.15 -11.74
N PHE A 53 -8.90 -12.82 -10.57
CA PHE A 53 -8.15 -12.48 -9.36
C PHE A 53 -8.57 -13.37 -8.21
N MET A 54 -7.60 -13.79 -7.39
CA MET A 54 -7.87 -14.61 -6.21
C MET A 54 -6.97 -14.22 -5.05
N ARG A 55 -7.53 -14.24 -3.84
CA ARG A 55 -6.80 -14.14 -2.57
C ARG A 55 -7.23 -15.28 -1.66
N VAL A 56 -6.28 -16.09 -1.20
CA VAL A 56 -6.55 -17.25 -0.34
C VAL A 56 -5.61 -17.22 0.85
N GLU A 57 -6.16 -17.27 2.06
CA GLU A 57 -5.40 -17.56 3.28
C GLU A 57 -5.41 -19.07 3.50
N VAL A 58 -4.22 -19.65 3.59
CA VAL A 58 -4.01 -21.10 3.60
C VAL A 58 -3.29 -21.50 4.88
N ASP A 59 -3.74 -22.56 5.53
CA ASP A 59 -3.00 -23.29 6.56
C ASP A 59 -2.47 -24.60 5.96
N SER A 60 -1.15 -24.75 5.85
CA SER A 60 -0.50 -25.91 5.24
C SER A 60 0.33 -26.65 6.30
N PRO A 61 -0.04 -27.89 6.67
CA PRO A 61 0.69 -28.66 7.68
C PRO A 61 2.10 -29.05 7.21
N VAL A 62 2.31 -29.12 5.90
CA VAL A 62 3.61 -29.45 5.27
C VAL A 62 4.45 -28.20 4.95
N GLY A 63 3.97 -27.00 5.33
CA GLY A 63 4.66 -25.73 5.11
C GLY A 63 4.57 -25.21 3.67
N ARG A 64 5.45 -24.26 3.35
CA ARG A 64 5.41 -23.43 2.13
C ARG A 64 5.73 -24.19 0.84
N GLY A 65 6.79 -24.99 0.85
CA GLY A 65 7.39 -25.58 -0.36
C GLY A 65 6.41 -26.39 -1.23
N PRO A 66 5.68 -27.37 -0.66
CA PRO A 66 4.72 -28.16 -1.43
C PRO A 66 3.59 -27.33 -2.05
N VAL A 67 3.12 -26.27 -1.37
CA VAL A 67 2.13 -25.33 -1.91
C VAL A 67 2.71 -24.57 -3.09
N GLU A 68 3.92 -24.02 -2.96
CA GLU A 68 4.59 -23.31 -4.05
C GLU A 68 4.81 -24.19 -5.28
N ASP A 69 5.21 -25.45 -5.10
CA ASP A 69 5.42 -26.37 -6.22
C ASP A 69 4.12 -26.70 -6.96
N GLY A 70 3.00 -26.80 -6.24
CA GLY A 70 1.68 -26.90 -6.86
C GLY A 70 1.28 -25.63 -7.61
N LEU A 71 1.51 -24.46 -7.01
CA LEU A 71 1.18 -23.17 -7.61
C LEU A 71 1.99 -22.87 -8.87
N LYS A 72 3.24 -23.34 -8.97
CA LYS A 72 4.02 -23.27 -10.22
C LYS A 72 3.30 -23.97 -11.38
N ARG A 73 2.73 -25.16 -11.14
CA ARG A 73 1.96 -25.90 -12.16
C ARG A 73 0.67 -25.16 -12.54
N VAL A 74 0.00 -24.55 -11.57
CA VAL A 74 -1.18 -23.69 -11.83
C VAL A 74 -0.77 -22.48 -12.68
N ALA A 75 0.33 -21.81 -12.32
CA ALA A 75 0.84 -20.66 -13.04
C ALA A 75 1.19 -20.97 -14.49
N GLU A 76 1.90 -22.08 -14.73
CA GLU A 76 2.21 -22.55 -16.08
C GLU A 76 0.95 -22.86 -16.90
N ARG A 77 -0.04 -23.53 -16.29
CA ARG A 77 -1.28 -23.91 -16.98
C ARG A 77 -2.14 -22.72 -17.35
N PHE A 78 -2.29 -21.75 -16.45
CA PHE A 78 -3.24 -20.64 -16.60
C PHE A 78 -2.58 -19.32 -17.02
N GLY A 79 -1.25 -19.29 -17.18
CA GLY A 79 -0.51 -18.04 -17.39
C GLY A 79 -0.60 -17.09 -16.20
N ALA A 80 -0.59 -17.64 -14.98
CA ALA A 80 -0.88 -16.86 -13.78
C ALA A 80 0.36 -16.18 -13.20
N THR A 81 0.19 -14.91 -12.80
CA THR A 81 1.09 -14.25 -11.87
C THR A 81 0.60 -14.53 -10.46
N TRP A 82 1.48 -14.94 -9.55
CA TRP A 82 1.09 -15.26 -8.19
C TRP A 82 2.15 -14.88 -7.18
N SER A 83 1.74 -14.74 -5.92
CA SER A 83 2.62 -14.61 -4.78
C SER A 83 2.12 -15.46 -3.62
N LEU A 84 3.03 -16.00 -2.83
CA LEU A 84 2.74 -16.68 -1.58
C LEU A 84 3.60 -16.02 -0.49
N ASP A 85 2.99 -15.44 0.53
CA ASP A 85 3.68 -14.79 1.65
C ASP A 85 3.23 -15.39 2.98
N ALA A 86 4.02 -15.20 4.04
CA ALA A 86 3.64 -15.60 5.38
C ALA A 86 2.48 -14.72 5.87
N LEU A 87 1.45 -15.35 6.45
CA LEU A 87 0.28 -14.61 6.93
C LEU A 87 0.65 -13.73 8.13
N GLY A 88 0.40 -12.42 8.01
CA GLY A 88 0.62 -11.46 9.10
C GLY A 88 2.07 -11.00 9.30
N ARG A 89 3.00 -11.40 8.43
CA ARG A 89 4.38 -10.90 8.46
C ARG A 89 4.40 -9.39 8.21
N PRO A 90 5.07 -8.59 9.06
CA PRO A 90 5.22 -7.17 8.81
C PRO A 90 6.02 -6.89 7.52
N LEU A 91 5.56 -5.92 6.73
CA LEU A 91 6.32 -5.45 5.56
C LEU A 91 7.31 -4.37 5.95
N ARG A 92 8.55 -4.51 5.47
CA ARG A 92 9.60 -3.51 5.68
C ARG A 92 9.26 -2.23 4.92
N THR A 93 9.03 -1.16 5.66
CA THR A 93 8.37 0.05 5.15
C THR A 93 9.20 1.31 5.42
N ILE A 94 9.40 2.14 4.41
CA ILE A 94 9.84 3.53 4.57
C ILE A 94 8.61 4.44 4.54
N ILE A 95 8.55 5.41 5.47
CA ILE A 95 7.56 6.48 5.43
C ILE A 95 8.27 7.78 5.04
N MET A 96 7.91 8.35 3.89
CA MET A 96 8.45 9.61 3.41
C MET A 96 7.54 10.78 3.80
N VAL A 97 8.13 11.88 4.27
CA VAL A 97 7.39 13.02 4.81
C VAL A 97 7.99 14.36 4.40
N SER A 98 7.16 15.40 4.35
CA SER A 98 7.64 16.79 4.26
C SER A 98 7.47 17.50 5.62
N ARG A 99 6.52 18.42 5.76
CA ARG A 99 6.32 19.19 7.00
C ARG A 99 5.03 18.84 7.74
N GLU A 100 4.04 18.27 7.04
CA GLU A 100 2.75 17.92 7.62
C GLU A 100 2.82 16.56 8.32
N GLY A 101 2.56 16.53 9.63
CA GLY A 101 2.81 15.35 10.47
C GLY A 101 1.61 14.43 10.71
N HIS A 102 0.40 14.77 10.24
CA HIS A 102 -0.83 14.05 10.59
C HIS A 102 -0.84 12.59 10.10
N CYS A 103 -0.47 12.35 8.84
CA CYS A 103 -0.38 11.00 8.28
C CYS A 103 0.73 10.17 8.94
N LEU A 104 1.91 10.76 9.17
CA LEU A 104 3.03 10.09 9.85
C LEU A 104 2.63 9.64 11.25
N THR A 105 2.05 10.55 12.03
CA THR A 105 1.66 10.29 13.42
C THR A 105 0.61 9.18 13.49
N ASP A 106 -0.37 9.19 12.59
CA ASP A 106 -1.42 8.17 12.54
C ASP A 106 -0.86 6.78 12.16
N LEU A 107 -0.01 6.69 11.14
CA LEU A 107 0.62 5.43 10.73
C LEU A 107 1.48 4.82 11.85
N LEU A 108 2.31 5.64 12.50
CA LEU A 108 3.17 5.18 13.61
C LEU A 108 2.35 4.76 14.84
N TYR A 109 1.27 5.49 15.16
CA TYR A 109 0.34 5.10 16.21
C TYR A 109 -0.31 3.74 15.90
N ARG A 110 -0.80 3.54 14.67
CA ARG A 110 -1.46 2.30 14.27
C ARG A 110 -0.51 1.11 14.23
N GLN A 111 0.73 1.32 13.78
CA GLN A 111 1.78 0.32 13.82
C GLN A 111 2.05 -0.13 15.26
N ARG A 112 2.23 0.82 16.18
CA ARG A 112 2.54 0.52 17.58
C ARG A 112 1.36 -0.05 18.38
N SER A 113 0.14 0.41 18.11
CA SER A 113 -1.00 0.22 19.03
C SER A 113 -2.24 -0.42 18.39
N GLN A 114 -2.32 -0.55 17.07
CA GLN A 114 -3.49 -1.11 16.36
C GLN A 114 -3.15 -2.27 15.41
N GLY A 115 -1.95 -2.84 15.53
CA GLY A 115 -1.53 -4.01 14.77
C GLY A 115 -1.52 -3.79 13.26
N LEU A 116 -1.14 -2.60 12.78
CA LEU A 116 -0.82 -2.40 11.37
C LEU A 116 0.51 -3.13 11.08
N PRO A 117 0.55 -4.19 10.25
CA PRO A 117 1.71 -5.05 10.09
C PRO A 117 2.74 -4.42 9.14
N ILE A 118 3.34 -3.33 9.57
CA ILE A 118 4.50 -2.71 8.94
C ILE A 118 5.66 -2.66 9.94
N GLU A 119 6.86 -2.95 9.45
CA GLU A 119 8.10 -2.67 10.13
C GLU A 119 8.65 -1.35 9.56
N VAL A 120 8.51 -0.24 10.29
CA VAL A 120 9.01 1.05 9.81
C VAL A 120 10.52 1.13 9.98
N VAL A 121 11.26 0.90 8.89
CA VAL A 121 12.73 0.86 8.92
C VAL A 121 13.33 2.25 9.08
N ALA A 122 12.69 3.26 8.49
CA ALA A 122 13.07 4.66 8.61
C ALA A 122 11.90 5.58 8.23
N VAL A 123 11.89 6.76 8.83
CA VAL A 123 11.17 7.92 8.32
C VAL A 123 12.17 8.76 7.51
N VAL A 124 11.86 9.05 6.27
CA VAL A 124 12.71 9.87 5.38
C VAL A 124 12.04 11.22 5.15
N GLY A 125 12.66 12.29 5.62
CA GLY A 125 12.17 13.66 5.45
C GLY A 125 13.04 14.48 4.51
N ASN A 126 12.43 15.34 3.68
CA ASN A 126 13.19 16.41 3.00
C ASN A 126 13.37 17.67 3.87
N HIS A 127 12.80 17.66 5.07
CA HIS A 127 12.95 18.67 6.11
C HIS A 127 13.10 17.98 7.48
N PRO A 128 13.75 18.62 8.48
CA PRO A 128 13.95 18.02 9.80
C PRO A 128 12.72 18.14 10.72
N ASP A 129 11.67 18.86 10.31
CA ASP A 129 10.51 19.25 11.14
C ASP A 129 9.86 18.08 11.89
N LEU A 130 9.83 16.88 11.28
CA LEU A 130 9.15 15.70 11.83
C LEU A 130 10.08 14.70 12.52
N ALA A 131 11.37 15.00 12.67
CA ALA A 131 12.31 14.16 13.42
C ALA A 131 11.87 13.90 14.88
N PRO A 132 11.32 14.88 15.64
CA PRO A 132 10.82 14.63 16.99
C PRO A 132 9.68 13.60 17.04
N VAL A 133 8.83 13.56 16.01
CA VAL A 133 7.72 12.59 15.92
C VAL A 133 8.27 11.18 15.75
N ALA A 134 9.21 10.99 14.82
CA ALA A 134 9.85 9.68 14.61
C ALA A 134 10.59 9.22 15.88
N GLN A 135 11.31 10.13 16.55
CA GLN A 135 12.01 9.84 17.80
C GLN A 135 11.05 9.39 18.92
N PHE A 136 9.90 10.05 19.08
CA PHE A 136 8.88 9.64 20.05
C PHE A 136 8.39 8.21 19.81
N TYR A 137 8.30 7.80 18.54
CA TYR A 137 7.95 6.43 18.16
C TYR A 137 9.15 5.46 18.11
N GLY A 138 10.36 5.91 18.42
CA GLY A 138 11.57 5.07 18.42
C GLY A 138 12.02 4.64 17.02
N VAL A 139 11.63 5.39 15.98
CA VAL A 139 11.94 5.07 14.57
C VAL A 139 13.10 5.97 14.09
N PRO A 140 14.08 5.43 13.34
CA PRO A 140 15.14 6.24 12.74
C PRO A 140 14.57 7.33 11.82
N PHE A 141 15.12 8.54 11.91
CA PHE A 141 14.80 9.64 11.00
C PHE A 141 16.01 9.99 10.14
N LEU A 142 15.82 9.98 8.83
CA LEU A 142 16.84 10.35 7.84
C LEU A 142 16.39 11.63 7.13
N ASN A 143 17.16 12.70 7.30
CA ASN A 143 16.92 13.95 6.60
C ASN A 143 17.70 13.95 5.28
N ILE A 144 17.00 13.83 4.15
CA ILE A 144 17.56 13.87 2.79
C ILE A 144 17.00 15.13 2.08
N PRO A 145 17.69 16.28 2.17
CA PRO A 145 17.23 17.52 1.55
C PRO A 145 17.17 17.42 0.03
N VAL A 146 16.11 17.95 -0.56
CA VAL A 146 15.90 17.96 -2.01
C VAL A 146 15.83 19.39 -2.53
N THR A 147 16.72 19.72 -3.48
CA THR A 147 16.60 20.87 -4.37
C THR A 147 16.51 20.39 -5.81
N LYS A 148 16.25 21.30 -6.76
CA LYS A 148 16.22 20.96 -8.18
C LYS A 148 17.55 20.36 -8.66
N GLU A 149 18.66 20.83 -8.12
CA GLU A 149 20.02 20.41 -8.47
C GLU A 149 20.44 19.12 -7.76
N THR A 150 19.92 18.86 -6.54
CA THR A 150 20.31 17.68 -5.75
C THR A 150 19.36 16.50 -5.88
N LYS A 151 18.20 16.66 -6.54
CA LYS A 151 17.16 15.62 -6.65
C LYS A 151 17.70 14.26 -7.05
N ALA A 152 18.51 14.18 -8.11
CA ALA A 152 19.06 12.91 -8.58
C ALA A 152 19.94 12.21 -7.52
N LYS A 153 20.72 12.99 -6.76
CA LYS A 153 21.56 12.45 -5.67
C LYS A 153 20.71 12.01 -4.48
N ALA A 154 19.70 12.79 -4.12
CA ALA A 154 18.77 12.47 -3.02
C ALA A 154 17.99 11.18 -3.32
N GLU A 155 17.53 11.00 -4.55
CA GLU A 155 16.84 9.78 -4.97
C GLU A 155 17.79 8.58 -5.02
N GLU A 156 19.06 8.75 -5.40
CA GLU A 156 20.03 7.66 -5.32
C GLU A 156 20.30 7.23 -3.87
N GLU A 157 20.35 8.17 -2.93
CA GLU A 157 20.47 7.87 -1.50
C GLU A 157 19.24 7.11 -0.98
N LEU A 158 18.03 7.52 -1.37
CA LEU A 158 16.79 6.81 -1.07
C LEU A 158 16.80 5.38 -1.64
N LEU A 159 17.17 5.21 -2.91
CA LEU A 159 17.23 3.90 -3.55
C LEU A 159 18.30 2.99 -2.94
N ALA A 160 19.46 3.55 -2.55
CA ALA A 160 20.48 2.81 -1.82
C ALA A 160 19.94 2.28 -0.48
N LEU A 161 19.20 3.12 0.26
CA LEU A 161 18.54 2.71 1.51
C LEU A 161 17.47 1.63 1.26
N ILE A 162 16.62 1.80 0.24
CA ILE A 162 15.60 0.83 -0.15
C ILE A 162 16.24 -0.54 -0.40
N ARG A 163 17.36 -0.58 -1.13
CA ARG A 163 18.07 -1.82 -1.45
C ARG A 163 18.76 -2.42 -0.24
N SER A 164 19.49 -1.63 0.56
CA SER A 164 20.24 -2.12 1.72
C SER A 164 19.31 -2.67 2.80
N GLU A 165 18.20 -1.97 3.03
CA GLU A 165 17.21 -2.34 4.04
C GLU A 165 16.14 -3.29 3.50
N LYS A 166 16.22 -3.74 2.23
CA LYS A 166 15.24 -4.65 1.61
C LYS A 166 13.80 -4.16 1.80
N VAL A 167 13.57 -2.89 1.50
CA VAL A 167 12.27 -2.24 1.68
C VAL A 167 11.26 -2.81 0.68
N GLU A 168 10.08 -3.14 1.20
CA GLU A 168 8.98 -3.75 0.46
C GLU A 168 7.87 -2.76 0.14
N LEU A 169 7.77 -1.67 0.92
CA LEU A 169 6.77 -0.62 0.76
C LEU A 169 7.36 0.77 1.05
N VAL A 170 7.05 1.73 0.20
CA VAL A 170 7.26 3.17 0.47
C VAL A 170 5.91 3.84 0.61
N VAL A 171 5.74 4.63 1.67
CA VAL A 171 4.52 5.40 1.91
C VAL A 171 4.84 6.89 1.86
N LEU A 172 4.23 7.62 0.92
CA LEU A 172 4.33 9.06 0.83
C LEU A 172 3.27 9.69 1.75
N ALA A 173 3.61 9.85 3.02
CA ALA A 173 2.76 10.48 4.03
C ALA A 173 2.85 12.01 3.90
N ARG A 174 2.17 12.54 2.87
CA ARG A 174 2.22 13.96 2.47
C ARG A 174 3.63 14.44 2.16
N TYR A 175 4.37 13.61 1.42
CA TYR A 175 5.64 13.98 0.81
C TYR A 175 5.38 14.83 -0.43
N MET A 176 5.91 16.05 -0.46
CA MET A 176 5.53 17.07 -1.45
C MET A 176 6.47 17.14 -2.66
N GLN A 177 7.53 16.32 -2.71
CA GLN A 177 8.40 16.25 -3.91
C GLN A 177 7.90 15.15 -4.84
N ILE A 178 7.86 15.48 -6.14
CA ILE A 178 7.56 14.53 -7.19
C ILE A 178 8.75 13.56 -7.29
N LEU A 179 8.49 12.24 -7.26
CA LEU A 179 9.50 11.21 -7.51
C LEU A 179 9.83 11.13 -9.00
N SER A 180 11.06 10.78 -9.36
CA SER A 180 11.41 10.49 -10.75
C SER A 180 10.89 9.13 -11.21
N ASP A 181 10.77 8.98 -12.53
CA ASP A 181 10.39 7.74 -13.20
C ASP A 181 11.25 6.56 -12.75
N LYS A 182 12.56 6.79 -12.54
CA LYS A 182 13.50 5.78 -12.04
C LYS A 182 13.04 5.18 -10.70
N VAL A 183 12.61 6.03 -9.75
CA VAL A 183 12.13 5.57 -8.44
C VAL A 183 10.79 4.85 -8.59
N CYS A 184 9.90 5.37 -9.42
CA CYS A 184 8.59 4.78 -9.69
C CYS A 184 8.70 3.40 -10.35
N GLU A 185 9.65 3.21 -11.27
CA GLU A 185 9.91 1.94 -11.95
C GLU A 185 10.51 0.90 -10.99
N GLU A 186 11.55 1.25 -10.22
CA GLU A 186 12.21 0.33 -9.28
C GLU A 186 11.24 -0.16 -8.18
N MET A 187 10.29 0.69 -7.78
CA MET A 187 9.30 0.40 -6.74
C MET A 187 7.85 0.35 -7.29
N SER A 188 7.68 -0.06 -8.55
CA SER A 188 6.35 -0.18 -9.16
C SER A 188 5.42 -1.08 -8.34
N GLY A 189 4.20 -0.62 -8.10
CA GLY A 189 3.21 -1.28 -7.23
C GLY A 189 3.57 -1.32 -5.74
N ARG A 190 4.64 -0.62 -5.32
CA ARG A 190 5.18 -0.63 -3.94
C ARG A 190 5.39 0.77 -3.36
N ILE A 191 4.83 1.80 -4.01
CA ILE A 191 4.78 3.17 -3.46
C ILE A 191 3.32 3.57 -3.34
N ILE A 192 2.85 3.89 -2.12
CA ILE A 192 1.50 4.40 -1.87
C ILE A 192 1.59 5.89 -1.56
N ASN A 193 0.78 6.70 -2.24
CA ASN A 193 0.63 8.12 -1.98
C ASN A 193 -0.74 8.45 -1.41
N ILE A 194 -0.85 9.57 -0.69
CA ILE A 194 -2.11 10.19 -0.30
C ILE A 194 -2.23 11.56 -0.97
N HIS A 195 -3.28 11.70 -1.76
CA HIS A 195 -3.65 12.97 -2.38
C HIS A 195 -4.88 13.54 -1.64
N HIS A 196 -4.83 14.83 -1.30
CA HIS A 196 -5.80 15.54 -0.44
C HIS A 196 -7.09 15.96 -1.14
N SER A 197 -7.29 15.45 -2.35
CA SER A 197 -8.47 15.72 -3.15
C SER A 197 -9.14 14.41 -3.52
N PHE A 198 -10.44 14.50 -3.73
CA PHE A 198 -11.19 13.42 -4.35
C PHE A 198 -10.91 13.49 -5.86
N LEU A 199 -9.91 12.74 -6.31
CA LEU A 199 -9.56 12.68 -7.73
C LEU A 199 -10.80 12.25 -8.53
N PRO A 200 -11.10 12.92 -9.67
CA PRO A 200 -10.24 13.84 -10.43
C PRO A 200 -10.37 15.34 -10.10
N SER A 201 -11.06 15.73 -9.02
CA SER A 201 -11.36 17.14 -8.72
C SER A 201 -10.22 17.87 -8.00
N PHE A 202 -9.96 19.15 -8.33
CA PHE A 202 -9.01 20.06 -7.64
C PHE A 202 -7.53 19.65 -7.65
N LYS A 203 -6.98 19.37 -8.84
CA LYS A 203 -5.51 19.20 -9.04
C LYS A 203 -4.75 20.51 -8.74
N GLY A 204 -3.51 20.40 -8.29
CA GLY A 204 -2.59 21.53 -8.13
C GLY A 204 -2.54 22.17 -6.73
N ALA A 205 -2.06 23.40 -6.64
CA ALA A 205 -1.77 24.06 -5.36
C ALA A 205 -3.04 24.53 -4.62
N ARG A 206 -3.01 24.48 -3.27
CA ARG A 206 -4.05 25.01 -2.37
C ARG A 206 -5.47 24.44 -2.63
N PRO A 207 -5.62 23.10 -2.66
CA PRO A 207 -6.90 22.40 -2.89
C PRO A 207 -8.08 22.91 -2.04
N TYR A 208 -7.87 23.08 -0.73
CA TYR A 208 -8.92 23.46 0.21
C TYR A 208 -9.38 24.91 0.03
N ALA A 209 -8.50 25.80 -0.47
CA ALA A 209 -8.90 27.15 -0.85
C ALA A 209 -9.80 27.11 -2.09
N GLN A 210 -9.44 26.32 -3.10
CA GLN A 210 -10.27 26.13 -4.30
C GLN A 210 -11.63 25.52 -3.94
N ALA A 211 -11.64 24.53 -3.03
CA ALA A 211 -12.86 23.90 -2.53
C ALA A 211 -13.77 24.88 -1.78
N HIS A 212 -13.18 25.72 -0.92
CA HIS A 212 -13.89 26.78 -0.19
C HIS A 212 -14.49 27.81 -1.15
N ASP A 213 -13.68 28.33 -2.09
CA ASP A 213 -14.13 29.32 -3.07
C ASP A 213 -15.25 28.77 -3.98
N ARG A 214 -15.19 27.48 -4.29
CA ARG A 214 -16.22 26.79 -5.08
C ARG A 214 -17.49 26.46 -4.27
N GLY A 215 -17.44 26.56 -2.95
CA GLY A 215 -18.55 26.31 -2.04
C GLY A 215 -18.96 24.85 -1.96
N VAL A 216 -18.01 23.91 -2.07
CA VAL A 216 -18.30 22.46 -2.04
C VAL A 216 -18.98 22.04 -0.74
N LYS A 217 -19.63 20.87 -0.76
CA LYS A 217 -20.28 20.27 0.42
C LYS A 217 -19.63 18.97 0.89
N LEU A 218 -18.61 18.55 0.16
CA LEU A 218 -17.78 17.39 0.44
C LEU A 218 -16.34 17.75 0.07
N ILE A 219 -15.41 17.35 0.91
CA ILE A 219 -13.98 17.25 0.61
C ILE A 219 -13.57 15.79 0.80
N GLY A 220 -12.47 15.35 0.20
CA GLY A 220 -12.05 13.96 0.28
C GLY A 220 -10.57 13.77 0.03
N ALA A 221 -10.12 12.54 0.21
CA ALA A 221 -8.75 12.15 -0.07
C ALA A 221 -8.73 10.84 -0.86
N THR A 222 -7.65 10.64 -1.60
CA THR A 222 -7.43 9.48 -2.46
C THR A 222 -6.08 8.87 -2.18
N ALA A 223 -6.05 7.61 -1.73
CA ALA A 223 -4.82 6.83 -1.69
C ALA A 223 -4.69 6.01 -2.97
N HIS A 224 -3.50 6.04 -3.56
CA HIS A 224 -3.23 5.39 -4.84
C HIS A 224 -1.78 4.92 -4.92
N TYR A 225 -1.50 3.97 -5.81
CA TYR A 225 -0.12 3.64 -6.17
C TYR A 225 0.51 4.78 -6.98
N VAL A 226 1.80 5.03 -6.76
CA VAL A 226 2.54 6.01 -7.56
C VAL A 226 2.99 5.38 -8.88
N THR A 227 2.82 6.13 -9.95
CA THR A 227 3.30 5.84 -11.31
C THR A 227 4.17 7.00 -11.80
N ALA A 228 4.77 6.85 -12.99
CA ALA A 228 5.45 7.98 -13.65
C ALA A 228 4.48 9.14 -13.95
N ASP A 229 3.23 8.82 -14.26
CA ASP A 229 2.16 9.81 -14.42
C ASP A 229 1.71 10.37 -13.05
N LEU A 230 1.91 11.67 -12.85
CA LEU A 230 1.66 12.36 -11.58
C LEU A 230 0.17 12.34 -11.20
N ASP A 231 -0.14 11.87 -9.99
CA ASP A 231 -1.50 11.79 -9.41
C ASP A 231 -2.50 10.96 -10.25
N GLU A 232 -2.01 10.05 -11.10
CA GLU A 232 -2.86 9.25 -12.02
C GLU A 232 -2.69 7.73 -11.85
N GLY A 233 -1.93 7.32 -10.84
CA GLY A 233 -1.73 5.90 -10.58
C GLY A 233 -2.98 5.20 -10.00
N PRO A 234 -3.00 3.86 -9.99
CA PRO A 234 -4.19 3.10 -9.65
C PRO A 234 -4.68 3.36 -8.22
N ILE A 235 -5.95 3.76 -8.12
CA ILE A 235 -6.61 4.11 -6.85
C ILE A 235 -6.79 2.85 -5.99
N ILE A 236 -6.47 2.97 -4.70
CA ILE A 236 -6.63 1.92 -3.68
C ILE A 236 -7.84 2.21 -2.80
N GLU A 237 -7.97 3.45 -2.34
CA GLU A 237 -9.03 3.87 -1.41
C GLU A 237 -9.38 5.35 -1.59
N GLN A 238 -10.65 5.69 -1.38
CA GLN A 238 -11.14 7.05 -1.33
C GLN A 238 -12.19 7.21 -0.24
N ASP A 239 -12.14 8.33 0.48
CA ASP A 239 -13.16 8.69 1.45
C ASP A 239 -13.43 10.20 1.40
N VAL A 240 -14.58 10.61 1.92
CA VAL A 240 -15.03 12.00 1.96
C VAL A 240 -15.51 12.39 3.35
N THR A 241 -15.50 13.68 3.61
CA THR A 241 -16.19 14.26 4.76
C THR A 241 -17.02 15.45 4.33
N ARG A 242 -18.08 15.73 5.09
CA ARG A 242 -18.97 16.86 4.84
C ARG A 242 -18.33 18.16 5.31
N VAL A 243 -18.49 19.19 4.49
CA VAL A 243 -18.22 20.59 4.85
C VAL A 243 -19.47 21.42 4.57
N THR A 244 -19.57 22.55 5.24
CA THR A 244 -20.72 23.44 5.26
C THR A 244 -20.29 24.85 4.89
N HIS A 245 -21.26 25.77 4.77
CA HIS A 245 -20.98 27.18 4.52
C HIS A 245 -20.36 27.90 5.73
N ALA A 246 -20.37 27.27 6.92
CA ALA A 246 -19.79 27.83 8.13
C ALA A 246 -18.30 27.48 8.30
N ASP A 247 -17.80 26.49 7.54
CA ASP A 247 -16.41 26.04 7.62
C ASP A 247 -15.49 26.99 6.85
N SER A 248 -14.51 27.56 7.55
CA SER A 248 -13.46 28.36 6.95
C SER A 248 -12.42 27.48 6.22
N THR A 249 -11.52 28.08 5.43
CA THR A 249 -10.43 27.31 4.80
C THR A 249 -9.57 26.53 5.81
N PRO A 250 -9.16 27.10 6.97
CA PRO A 250 -8.50 26.33 8.03
C PRO A 250 -9.30 25.15 8.56
N ASP A 251 -10.62 25.29 8.73
CA ASP A 251 -11.49 24.19 9.19
C ASP A 251 -11.51 23.06 8.15
N MET A 252 -11.63 23.41 6.87
CA MET A 252 -11.56 22.44 5.78
C MET A 252 -10.20 21.72 5.71
N VAL A 253 -9.09 22.42 6.02
CA VAL A 253 -7.77 21.80 6.10
C VAL A 253 -7.73 20.77 7.24
N ALA A 254 -8.21 21.11 8.43
CA ALA A 254 -8.23 20.18 9.57
C ALA A 254 -9.11 18.95 9.28
N LEU A 255 -10.31 19.16 8.75
CA LEU A 255 -11.21 18.07 8.32
C LEU A 255 -10.58 17.21 7.21
N GLY A 256 -9.85 17.85 6.30
CA GLY A 256 -9.13 17.18 5.22
C GLY A 256 -8.00 16.29 5.71
N GLN A 257 -7.16 16.79 6.61
CA GLN A 257 -6.09 16.02 7.26
C GLN A 257 -6.64 14.76 7.97
N ASP A 258 -7.85 14.86 8.54
CA ASP A 258 -8.55 13.75 9.15
C ASP A 258 -8.98 12.67 8.15
N VAL A 259 -9.44 13.06 6.96
CA VAL A 259 -9.77 12.10 5.89
C VAL A 259 -8.49 11.48 5.34
N GLU A 260 -7.46 12.29 5.07
CA GLU A 260 -6.18 11.84 4.52
C GLU A 260 -5.53 10.74 5.37
N ARG A 261 -5.43 10.95 6.69
CA ARG A 261 -4.81 9.95 7.59
C ARG A 261 -5.58 8.62 7.59
N ARG A 262 -6.92 8.66 7.59
CA ARG A 262 -7.76 7.45 7.57
C ARG A 262 -7.62 6.69 6.25
N VAL A 263 -7.75 7.39 5.13
CA VAL A 263 -7.65 6.82 3.78
C VAL A 263 -6.28 6.20 3.55
N LEU A 264 -5.20 6.90 3.91
CA LEU A 264 -3.85 6.37 3.76
C LEU A 264 -3.63 5.13 4.63
N ALA A 265 -4.03 5.17 5.90
CA ALA A 265 -3.87 4.03 6.80
C ALA A 265 -4.63 2.79 6.32
N GLN A 266 -5.83 2.98 5.75
CA GLN A 266 -6.63 1.89 5.20
C GLN A 266 -5.98 1.29 3.95
N ALA A 267 -5.49 2.13 3.03
CA ALA A 267 -4.76 1.68 1.85
C ALA A 267 -3.49 0.91 2.20
N VAL A 268 -2.69 1.42 3.16
CA VAL A 268 -1.51 0.71 3.67
C VAL A 268 -1.91 -0.63 4.27
N ARG A 269 -2.97 -0.69 5.10
CA ARG A 269 -3.47 -1.94 5.68
C ARG A 269 -3.84 -2.96 4.62
N TRP A 270 -4.63 -2.57 3.61
CA TRP A 270 -5.02 -3.47 2.55
C TRP A 270 -3.83 -3.94 1.71
N HIS A 271 -2.85 -3.08 1.46
CA HIS A 271 -1.63 -3.48 0.77
C HIS A 271 -0.84 -4.54 1.54
N VAL A 272 -0.58 -4.31 2.83
CA VAL A 272 0.25 -5.21 3.66
C VAL A 272 -0.45 -6.53 3.97
N GLU A 273 -1.79 -6.53 4.00
CA GLU A 273 -2.61 -7.74 4.12
C GLU A 273 -2.85 -8.44 2.76
N ARG A 274 -2.14 -8.02 1.70
CA ARG A 274 -2.23 -8.53 0.31
C ARG A 274 -3.66 -8.57 -0.22
N ARG A 275 -4.44 -7.53 0.07
CA ARG A 275 -5.84 -7.38 -0.36
C ARG A 275 -5.99 -6.61 -1.67
N VAL A 276 -4.94 -5.91 -2.09
CA VAL A 276 -4.95 -5.07 -3.31
C VAL A 276 -4.21 -5.80 -4.43
N LEU A 277 -4.90 -6.08 -5.54
CA LEU A 277 -4.31 -6.62 -6.76
C LEU A 277 -4.46 -5.59 -7.90
N MET A 278 -3.43 -5.47 -8.74
CA MET A 278 -3.41 -4.54 -9.87
C MET A 278 -4.23 -5.09 -11.04
N ASP A 279 -5.11 -4.27 -11.61
CA ASP A 279 -5.88 -4.54 -12.83
C ASP A 279 -5.64 -3.40 -13.82
N GLY A 280 -4.52 -3.47 -14.55
CA GLY A 280 -4.08 -2.38 -15.42
C GLY A 280 -3.93 -1.07 -14.65
N SER A 281 -4.76 -0.07 -14.97
CA SER A 281 -4.79 1.23 -14.30
C SER A 281 -5.75 1.31 -13.10
N ARG A 282 -6.34 0.18 -12.69
CA ARG A 282 -7.27 0.07 -11.55
C ARG A 282 -6.72 -0.92 -10.52
N THR A 283 -7.46 -1.08 -9.42
CA THR A 283 -7.17 -2.11 -8.43
C THR A 283 -8.43 -2.92 -8.10
N VAL A 284 -8.22 -4.20 -7.80
CA VAL A 284 -9.20 -5.08 -7.15
C VAL A 284 -8.84 -5.13 -5.66
N VAL A 285 -9.78 -4.75 -4.79
CA VAL A 285 -9.58 -4.72 -3.34
C VAL A 285 -10.50 -5.71 -2.64
N PHE A 286 -9.90 -6.76 -2.06
CA PHE A 286 -10.57 -7.75 -1.23
C PHE A 286 -10.76 -7.21 0.20
N SER A 287 -11.79 -6.37 0.40
CA SER A 287 -11.96 -5.52 1.60
C SER A 287 -12.51 -6.21 2.85
N ARG A 288 -12.98 -7.46 2.75
CA ARG A 288 -13.54 -8.24 3.87
C ARG A 288 -12.78 -9.53 4.10
#